data_AF-A0A8T5I0D2-F1
#
_entry.id   AF-A0A8T5I0D2-F1
#
_cell.length_a   1.000
_cell.length_b   1.000
_cell.length_c   1.000
_cell.angle_alpha   90.00
_cell.angle_beta   90.00
_cell.angle_gamma   90.00
#
_symmetry.space_group_name_H-M   'P 1'
#
loop_
_entity.id
_entity.type
_entity.pdbx_description
1 polymer ?
#
loop_
_entity_poly.entity_id
_entity_poly.type
_entity_poly.pdbx_seq_one_letter_code
_entity_poly.pdbx_strand_id
1 'polypeptide(L)'
;MNSLFEPIQLKTSLGDDGILFVRNDDILDTMVKTLLLVVSVIIVAALIPIQSSFSSPRALDLIIYPDGSTHISTEIDLDPFQNDYDLDLFGSTIDNLVVIGDNEFLLATDVIADSALIQTFGSSIISVEYDIHDLVSKQGRLWTFSLDSPSEFTLLLPKNSAIVGMTNLPINMEIIDDRNQLTLSSGKTEIDYFYSTNLSDPITNTESESNNILYVIIGGVIIFIIIGFGIIIHNKQKNLKLIQNIQTIQKNNVTDIEMIFKLKPDLREDDKELVKFIFNSGGEALESELRKKFLQPRTTMWRAVKRLEREGVIDIEKKDLQNLVKIRKNMEKQE
;
A
#
# COMPACT_ATOMS: atom_id res chain seq x y z
N MET A 1 38.59 -39.21 -75.93
CA MET A 1 38.75 -39.23 -74.46
C MET A 1 40.13 -39.76 -74.18
N ASN A 2 41.06 -38.90 -73.76
CA ASN A 2 42.31 -39.28 -73.09
C ASN A 2 42.92 -38.02 -72.45
N SER A 3 43.34 -38.19 -71.20
CA SER A 3 43.74 -37.19 -70.21
C SER A 3 45.09 -36.55 -70.55
N LEU A 4 45.16 -35.21 -70.49
CA LEU A 4 46.40 -34.42 -70.52
C LEU A 4 46.98 -34.36 -69.10
N PHE A 5 48.08 -35.08 -68.87
CA PHE A 5 48.99 -34.80 -67.75
C PHE A 5 50.27 -34.23 -68.34
N GLU A 6 50.59 -32.98 -67.99
CA GLU A 6 51.83 -32.31 -68.33
C GLU A 6 52.75 -32.32 -67.08
N PRO A 7 54.03 -32.74 -67.19
CA PRO A 7 54.93 -32.79 -66.04
C PRO A 7 55.64 -31.44 -65.88
N ILE A 8 55.54 -30.84 -64.69
CA ILE A 8 56.32 -29.66 -64.33
C ILE A 8 57.73 -30.11 -63.93
N GLN A 9 58.69 -29.77 -64.78
CA GLN A 9 60.13 -30.01 -64.62
C GLN A 9 60.69 -29.28 -63.40
N LEU A 10 61.22 -30.02 -62.43
CA LEU A 10 61.96 -29.49 -61.29
C LEU A 10 63.40 -29.21 -61.71
N LYS A 11 63.78 -27.94 -61.91
CA LYS A 11 65.18 -27.55 -62.11
C LYS A 11 65.94 -27.68 -60.79
N THR A 12 66.77 -28.70 -60.68
CA THR A 12 67.86 -28.77 -59.69
C THR A 12 69.17 -28.64 -60.45
N SER A 13 69.94 -27.58 -60.17
CA SER A 13 71.37 -27.55 -60.51
C SER A 13 72.15 -27.66 -59.21
N LEU A 14 72.92 -28.74 -59.10
CA LEU A 14 73.89 -28.98 -58.02
C LEU A 14 75.02 -27.94 -58.08
N GLY A 15 75.44 -27.49 -56.90
CA GLY A 15 76.74 -26.89 -56.63
C GLY A 15 77.27 -27.48 -55.31
N ASP A 16 78.51 -27.97 -55.36
CA ASP A 16 79.24 -28.66 -54.29
C ASP A 16 79.28 -27.92 -52.95
N ASP A 17 79.30 -28.71 -51.88
CA ASP A 17 79.70 -28.39 -50.51
C ASP A 17 78.96 -27.26 -49.77
N GLY A 18 78.01 -27.68 -48.92
CA GLY A 18 77.49 -26.81 -47.87
C GLY A 18 76.22 -27.37 -47.26
N ILE A 19 76.31 -27.75 -45.99
CA ILE A 19 75.22 -27.86 -44.99
C ILE A 19 73.84 -27.46 -45.54
N LEU A 20 72.92 -28.42 -45.60
CA LEU A 20 71.50 -28.20 -45.95
C LEU A 20 70.88 -27.23 -44.94
N PHE A 21 70.97 -25.93 -45.21
CA PHE A 21 70.06 -24.96 -44.61
C PHE A 21 68.72 -25.10 -45.31
N VAL A 22 67.84 -25.93 -44.75
CA VAL A 22 66.41 -25.88 -45.05
C VAL A 22 65.94 -24.51 -44.57
N ARG A 23 65.96 -23.52 -45.46
CA ARG A 23 65.40 -22.20 -45.16
C ARG A 23 63.88 -22.33 -45.23
N ASN A 24 63.29 -22.67 -44.09
CA ASN A 24 61.84 -22.63 -43.92
C ASN A 24 61.41 -21.15 -43.85
N ASP A 25 61.23 -20.53 -45.01
CA ASP A 25 60.77 -19.15 -45.15
C ASP A 25 59.34 -18.96 -44.56
N ASP A 26 58.62 -20.06 -44.31
CA ASP A 26 57.27 -20.07 -43.74
C ASP A 26 57.21 -20.10 -42.20
N ILE A 27 58.34 -20.22 -41.48
CA ILE A 27 58.32 -20.27 -40.00
C ILE A 27 57.86 -18.95 -39.39
N LEU A 28 58.34 -17.82 -39.90
CA LEU A 28 57.95 -16.51 -39.36
C LEU A 28 56.48 -16.21 -39.65
N ASP A 29 55.98 -16.58 -40.82
CA ASP A 29 54.57 -16.41 -41.21
C ASP A 29 53.64 -17.32 -40.37
N THR A 30 54.04 -18.58 -40.13
CA THR A 30 53.29 -19.50 -39.26
C THR A 30 53.30 -19.07 -37.79
N MET A 31 54.40 -18.51 -37.29
CA MET A 31 54.49 -17.95 -35.93
C MET A 31 53.62 -16.70 -35.73
N VAL A 32 53.57 -15.81 -36.74
CA VAL A 32 52.70 -14.62 -36.68
C VAL A 32 51.23 -15.02 -36.77
N LYS A 33 50.87 -15.95 -37.67
CA LYS A 33 49.49 -16.45 -37.81
C LYS A 33 48.99 -17.18 -36.57
N THR A 34 49.84 -17.98 -35.92
CA THR A 34 49.49 -18.65 -34.66
C THR A 34 49.27 -17.66 -33.53
N LEU A 35 50.12 -16.63 -33.41
CA LEU A 35 49.91 -15.55 -32.43
C LEU A 35 48.60 -14.79 -32.69
N LEU A 36 48.30 -14.50 -33.95
CA LEU A 36 47.07 -13.80 -34.35
C LEU A 36 45.81 -14.63 -34.05
N LEU A 37 45.88 -15.95 -34.24
CA LEU A 37 44.79 -16.84 -33.84
C LEU A 37 44.59 -16.88 -32.33
N VAL A 38 45.67 -16.98 -31.53
CA VAL A 38 45.58 -16.95 -30.06
C VAL A 38 44.96 -15.64 -29.58
N VAL A 39 45.39 -14.49 -30.15
CA VAL A 39 44.80 -13.19 -29.84
C VAL A 39 43.33 -13.13 -30.22
N SER A 40 42.92 -13.69 -31.37
CA SER A 40 41.51 -13.74 -31.75
C SER A 40 40.67 -14.60 -30.79
N VAL A 41 41.21 -15.70 -30.29
CA VAL A 41 40.51 -16.58 -29.32
C VAL A 41 40.36 -15.87 -27.98
N ILE A 42 41.38 -15.14 -27.53
CA ILE A 42 41.31 -14.34 -26.30
C ILE A 42 40.31 -13.20 -26.43
N ILE A 43 40.31 -12.50 -27.57
CA ILE A 43 39.33 -11.44 -27.85
C ILE A 43 37.92 -12.02 -27.85
N VAL A 44 37.69 -13.14 -28.54
CA VAL A 44 36.38 -13.82 -28.55
C VAL A 44 35.97 -14.25 -27.13
N ALA A 45 36.89 -14.78 -26.31
CA ALA A 45 36.61 -15.15 -24.93
C ALA A 45 36.28 -13.94 -24.03
N ALA A 46 36.93 -12.80 -24.24
CA ALA A 46 36.64 -11.55 -23.53
C ALA A 46 35.33 -10.86 -23.98
N LEU A 47 34.84 -11.20 -25.18
CA LEU A 47 33.55 -10.78 -25.71
C LEU A 47 32.39 -11.70 -25.31
N ILE A 48 32.66 -12.84 -24.67
CA ILE A 48 31.60 -13.63 -24.04
C ILE A 48 31.09 -12.77 -22.87
N PRO A 49 29.83 -12.31 -22.89
CA PRO A 49 29.28 -11.66 -21.72
C PRO A 49 29.41 -12.65 -20.56
N ILE A 50 29.97 -12.21 -19.44
CA ILE A 50 29.86 -12.94 -18.18
C ILE A 50 28.34 -13.06 -18.00
N GLN A 51 27.81 -14.25 -18.26
CA GLN A 51 26.40 -14.52 -18.07
C GLN A 51 26.23 -14.51 -16.56
N SER A 52 25.91 -13.35 -15.98
CA SER A 52 25.17 -13.36 -14.73
C SER A 52 23.94 -14.20 -15.06
N SER A 53 23.86 -15.36 -14.43
CA SER A 53 22.66 -16.18 -14.51
C SER A 53 21.55 -15.37 -13.86
N PHE A 54 20.88 -14.55 -14.67
CA PHE A 54 19.57 -14.01 -14.34
C PHE A 54 18.63 -15.23 -14.32
N SER A 55 18.68 -15.97 -13.22
CA SER A 55 17.55 -16.79 -12.86
C SER A 55 16.42 -15.80 -12.62
N SER A 56 15.37 -15.92 -13.43
CA SER A 56 14.17 -15.13 -13.18
C SER A 56 13.64 -15.58 -11.83
N PRO A 57 13.41 -14.66 -10.88
CA PRO A 57 12.75 -15.04 -9.65
C PRO A 57 11.40 -15.65 -10.01
N ARG A 58 11.08 -16.76 -9.34
CA ARG A 58 9.85 -17.52 -9.51
C ARG A 58 8.67 -16.74 -8.96
N ALA A 59 8.88 -16.05 -7.86
CA ALA A 59 7.96 -15.13 -7.22
C ALA A 59 8.76 -13.95 -6.67
N LEU A 60 8.24 -12.75 -6.82
CA LEU A 60 8.78 -11.53 -6.25
C LEU A 60 7.64 -10.80 -5.54
N ASP A 61 7.70 -10.79 -4.21
CA ASP A 61 6.69 -10.16 -3.37
C ASP A 61 7.30 -8.99 -2.61
N LEU A 62 6.65 -7.84 -2.69
CA LEU A 62 7.05 -6.62 -2.02
C LEU A 62 5.96 -6.17 -1.05
N ILE A 63 6.36 -5.86 0.18
CA ILE A 63 5.46 -5.35 1.21
C ILE A 63 5.97 -3.99 1.66
N ILE A 64 5.24 -2.93 1.33
CA ILE A 64 5.57 -1.58 1.80
C ILE A 64 5.00 -1.39 3.20
N TYR A 65 5.87 -1.00 4.12
CA TYR A 65 5.52 -0.65 5.48
C TYR A 65 5.12 0.84 5.62
N PRO A 66 4.37 1.18 6.69
CA PRO A 66 4.00 2.56 7.04
C PRO A 66 5.09 3.63 7.03
N ASP A 67 6.34 3.24 7.31
CA ASP A 67 7.50 4.13 7.37
C ASP A 67 8.18 4.32 6.01
N GLY A 68 7.74 3.61 4.97
CA GLY A 68 8.31 3.61 3.63
C GLY A 68 9.37 2.54 3.42
N SER A 69 9.77 1.80 4.46
CA SER A 69 10.60 0.60 4.27
C SER A 69 9.81 -0.45 3.49
N THR A 70 10.52 -1.24 2.69
CA THR A 70 9.90 -2.27 1.85
C THR A 70 10.57 -3.60 2.13
N HIS A 71 9.77 -4.58 2.54
CA HIS A 71 10.22 -5.96 2.64
C HIS A 71 10.15 -6.61 1.26
N ILE A 72 11.20 -7.33 0.89
CA ILE A 72 11.32 -8.05 -0.38
C ILE A 72 11.50 -9.52 -0.06
N SER A 73 10.64 -10.34 -0.65
CA SER A 73 10.71 -11.79 -0.61
C SER A 73 10.77 -12.32 -2.04
N THR A 74 11.78 -13.13 -2.33
CA THR A 74 11.97 -13.73 -3.65
C THR A 74 12.42 -15.17 -3.57
N GLU A 75 11.97 -15.99 -4.51
CA GLU A 75 12.37 -17.39 -4.67
C GLU A 75 13.08 -17.54 -6.02
N ILE A 76 14.28 -18.13 -6.03
CA ILE A 76 15.16 -18.16 -7.21
C ILE A 76 15.62 -19.59 -7.46
N ASP A 77 15.42 -20.08 -8.69
CA ASP A 77 15.94 -21.38 -9.13
C ASP A 77 17.43 -21.27 -9.47
N LEU A 78 18.26 -22.18 -8.98
CA LEU A 78 19.71 -22.15 -9.17
C LEU A 78 20.22 -23.38 -9.92
N ASP A 79 21.41 -23.25 -10.48
CA ASP A 79 22.18 -24.40 -10.97
C ASP A 79 22.92 -25.07 -9.80
N PRO A 80 22.58 -26.32 -9.42
CA PRO A 80 23.20 -27.01 -8.29
C PRO A 80 24.69 -27.34 -8.51
N PHE A 81 25.23 -27.15 -9.72
CA PHE A 81 26.66 -27.28 -9.99
C PHE A 81 27.45 -26.00 -9.72
N GLN A 82 26.79 -24.88 -9.43
CA GLN A 82 27.42 -23.63 -9.03
C GLN A 82 27.40 -23.50 -7.50
N ASN A 83 28.54 -23.15 -6.93
CA ASN A 83 28.69 -23.01 -5.47
C ASN A 83 28.45 -21.60 -4.97
N ASP A 84 28.53 -20.61 -5.87
CA ASP A 84 28.37 -19.20 -5.57
C ASP A 84 27.35 -18.61 -6.54
N TYR A 85 26.51 -17.71 -6.06
CA TYR A 85 25.53 -16.99 -6.85
C TYR A 85 25.62 -15.49 -6.54
N ASP A 86 25.70 -14.67 -7.57
CA ASP A 86 25.74 -13.22 -7.46
C ASP A 86 24.32 -12.68 -7.74
N LEU A 87 23.72 -12.06 -6.73
CA LEU A 87 22.36 -11.54 -6.79
C LEU A 87 22.37 -10.01 -6.80
N ASP A 88 21.80 -9.43 -7.85
CA ASP A 88 21.49 -8.01 -7.91
C ASP A 88 20.28 -7.69 -7.00
N LEU A 89 20.47 -6.79 -6.05
CA LEU A 89 19.44 -6.30 -5.14
C LEU A 89 18.84 -5.01 -5.67
N PHE A 90 17.57 -4.75 -5.33
CA PHE A 90 16.83 -3.57 -5.82
C PHE A 90 17.27 -2.20 -5.24
N GLY A 91 18.41 -2.13 -4.54
CA GLY A 91 19.04 -0.88 -4.11
C GLY A 91 20.18 -1.11 -3.14
N SER A 92 20.57 -0.06 -2.41
CA SER A 92 21.85 0.00 -1.69
C SER A 92 21.74 -0.01 -0.17
N THR A 93 20.57 0.37 0.37
CA THR A 93 20.30 0.36 1.81
C THR A 93 19.64 -0.95 2.24
N ILE A 94 20.43 -2.00 2.28
CA ILE A 94 19.97 -3.35 2.59
C ILE A 94 20.06 -3.62 4.08
N ASP A 95 18.93 -3.98 4.68
CA ASP A 95 18.81 -4.40 6.07
C ASP A 95 18.20 -5.81 6.15
N ASN A 96 18.48 -6.52 7.25
CA ASN A 96 17.89 -7.83 7.57
C ASN A 96 17.96 -8.89 6.45
N LEU A 97 19.01 -8.88 5.61
CA LEU A 97 19.17 -9.91 4.57
C LEU A 97 19.31 -11.30 5.19
N VAL A 98 18.43 -12.20 4.76
CA VAL A 98 18.44 -13.62 5.09
C VAL A 98 18.29 -14.40 3.80
N VAL A 99 19.16 -15.38 3.61
CA VAL A 99 19.08 -16.31 2.48
C VAL A 99 18.98 -17.74 2.99
N ILE A 100 17.96 -18.43 2.53
CA ILE A 100 17.62 -19.80 2.91
C ILE A 100 17.73 -20.67 1.67
N GLY A 101 18.55 -21.72 1.72
CA GLY A 101 18.68 -22.73 0.67
C GLY A 101 17.81 -23.96 0.93
N ASP A 102 18.17 -25.05 0.25
CA ASP A 102 17.48 -26.33 0.37
C ASP A 102 17.43 -26.81 1.85
N ASN A 103 16.27 -27.34 2.26
CA ASN A 103 16.02 -27.85 3.63
C ASN A 103 16.14 -26.80 4.76
N GLU A 104 15.76 -25.55 4.50
CA GLU A 104 15.76 -24.46 5.49
C GLU A 104 17.17 -24.10 6.02
N PHE A 105 18.22 -24.44 5.26
CA PHE A 105 19.58 -24.12 5.65
C PHE A 105 19.92 -22.66 5.37
N LEU A 106 20.44 -21.95 6.36
CA LEU A 106 20.90 -20.57 6.20
C LEU A 106 22.20 -20.53 5.40
N LEU A 107 22.18 -19.82 4.28
CA LEU A 107 23.33 -19.65 3.41
C LEU A 107 24.19 -18.47 3.85
N ALA A 108 25.50 -18.56 3.60
CA ALA A 108 26.42 -17.47 3.89
C ALA A 108 26.35 -16.42 2.77
N THR A 109 26.28 -15.15 3.16
CA THR A 109 26.08 -14.03 2.23
C THR A 109 27.03 -12.89 2.54
N ASP A 110 27.66 -12.34 1.52
CA ASP A 110 28.44 -11.11 1.60
C ASP A 110 27.79 -10.03 0.74
N VAL A 111 27.34 -8.93 1.36
CA VAL A 111 26.69 -7.81 0.67
C VAL A 111 27.72 -6.76 0.29
N ILE A 112 27.74 -6.39 -0.98
CA ILE A 112 28.63 -5.37 -1.54
C ILE A 112 27.76 -4.38 -2.32
N ALA A 113 27.49 -3.23 -1.70
CA ALA A 113 26.63 -2.17 -2.26
C ALA A 113 25.22 -2.69 -2.61
N ASP A 114 24.93 -2.88 -3.89
CA ASP A 114 23.65 -3.32 -4.46
C ASP A 114 23.68 -4.79 -4.94
N SER A 115 24.72 -5.55 -4.62
CA SER A 115 24.80 -6.99 -4.93
C SER A 115 25.09 -7.82 -3.69
N ALA A 116 24.62 -9.07 -3.68
CA ALA A 116 24.91 -10.05 -2.64
C ALA A 116 25.55 -11.31 -3.24
N LEU A 117 26.75 -11.64 -2.77
CA LEU A 117 27.42 -12.89 -3.08
C LEU A 117 26.95 -13.97 -2.10
N ILE A 118 26.26 -14.98 -2.63
CA ILE A 118 25.63 -16.05 -1.85
C ILE A 118 26.39 -17.35 -2.08
N GLN A 119 26.84 -18.00 -1.02
CA GLN A 119 27.41 -19.35 -1.10
C GLN A 119 26.27 -20.37 -1.05
N THR A 120 25.95 -20.96 -2.19
CA THR A 120 24.75 -21.79 -2.40
C THR A 120 24.94 -23.24 -1.94
N PHE A 121 26.19 -23.71 -1.85
CA PHE A 121 26.56 -25.08 -1.51
C PHE A 121 25.84 -26.15 -2.35
N GLY A 122 25.52 -25.84 -3.61
CA GLY A 122 24.79 -26.74 -4.51
C GLY A 122 23.28 -26.79 -4.28
N SER A 123 22.70 -25.80 -3.58
CA SER A 123 21.25 -25.65 -3.47
C SER A 123 20.63 -25.44 -4.86
N SER A 124 19.51 -26.11 -5.10
CA SER A 124 18.75 -25.98 -6.36
C SER A 124 17.75 -24.83 -6.33
N ILE A 125 17.34 -24.39 -5.15
CA ILE A 125 16.46 -23.24 -4.95
C ILE A 125 16.92 -22.45 -3.73
N ILE A 126 16.78 -21.12 -3.81
CA ILE A 126 17.00 -20.24 -2.66
C ILE A 126 15.80 -19.32 -2.47
N SER A 127 15.49 -19.06 -1.20
CA SER A 127 14.57 -18.01 -0.77
C SER A 127 15.39 -16.89 -0.15
N VAL A 128 15.17 -15.68 -0.65
CA VAL A 128 15.90 -14.48 -0.25
C VAL A 128 14.89 -13.49 0.31
N GLU A 129 15.13 -13.04 1.54
CA GLU A 129 14.31 -12.07 2.25
C GLU A 129 15.20 -10.93 2.74
N TYR A 130 14.78 -9.68 2.54
CA TYR A 130 15.48 -8.50 3.05
C TYR A 130 14.58 -7.27 3.09
N ASP A 131 15.03 -6.26 3.82
CA ASP A 131 14.36 -4.95 3.89
C ASP A 131 15.21 -3.89 3.17
N ILE A 132 14.53 -2.97 2.49
CA ILE A 132 15.14 -1.84 1.77
C ILE A 132 14.40 -0.53 2.04
N HIS A 133 15.13 0.58 2.06
CA HIS A 133 14.58 1.92 2.27
C HIS A 133 14.59 2.81 1.01
N ASP A 134 15.22 2.36 -0.08
CA ASP A 134 15.46 3.18 -1.28
C ASP A 134 14.26 3.24 -2.25
N LEU A 135 13.34 2.28 -2.20
CA LEU A 135 12.27 2.13 -3.21
C LEU A 135 11.12 3.14 -3.07
N VAL A 136 10.98 3.76 -1.90
CA VAL A 136 9.88 4.67 -1.61
C VAL A 136 10.43 6.04 -1.25
N SER A 137 10.04 7.04 -2.03
CA SER A 137 10.33 8.45 -1.74
C SER A 137 9.08 9.17 -1.24
N LYS A 138 9.28 10.24 -0.47
CA LYS A 138 8.20 11.04 0.09
C LYS A 138 8.41 12.52 -0.18
N GLN A 139 7.42 13.14 -0.83
CA GLN A 139 7.37 14.59 -1.04
C GLN A 139 6.09 15.17 -0.41
N GLY A 140 6.24 15.76 0.77
CA GLY A 140 5.10 16.29 1.53
C GLY A 140 4.17 15.18 2.00
N ARG A 141 2.98 15.09 1.39
CA ARG A 141 1.99 14.03 1.66
C ARG A 141 2.01 12.91 0.61
N LEU A 142 2.58 13.17 -0.56
CA LEU A 142 2.66 12.21 -1.65
C LEU A 142 3.84 11.27 -1.40
N TRP A 143 3.58 9.98 -1.54
CA TRP A 143 4.58 8.93 -1.50
C TRP A 143 4.66 8.31 -2.89
N THR A 144 5.87 8.05 -3.34
CA THR A 144 6.15 7.53 -4.68
C THR A 144 6.99 6.28 -4.53
N PHE A 145 6.42 5.14 -4.88
CA PHE A 145 7.14 3.88 -5.02
C PHE A 145 7.69 3.78 -6.44
N SER A 146 8.96 3.39 -6.60
CA SER A 146 9.57 3.19 -7.91
C SER A 146 10.42 1.92 -7.93
N LEU A 147 10.20 1.07 -8.93
CA LEU A 147 10.95 -0.18 -9.11
C LEU A 147 11.08 -0.52 -10.60
N ASP A 148 12.26 -0.95 -11.02
CA ASP A 148 12.47 -1.59 -12.33
C ASP A 148 12.60 -3.10 -12.12
N SER A 149 11.49 -3.83 -12.24
CA SER A 149 11.46 -5.26 -11.95
C SER A 149 11.80 -6.10 -13.19
N PRO A 150 12.68 -7.11 -13.12
CA PRO A 150 12.95 -8.02 -14.23
C PRO A 150 11.76 -8.96 -14.54
N SER A 151 10.88 -9.20 -13.56
CA SER A 151 9.77 -10.16 -13.63
C SER A 151 8.45 -9.54 -13.18
N GLU A 152 7.36 -10.30 -13.33
CA GLU A 152 6.10 -10.02 -12.64
C GLU A 152 6.33 -10.02 -11.12
N PHE A 153 5.63 -9.12 -10.42
CA PHE A 153 5.75 -8.98 -8.97
C PHE A 153 4.44 -8.57 -8.31
N THR A 154 4.33 -8.90 -7.03
CA THR A 154 3.22 -8.48 -6.17
C THR A 154 3.67 -7.32 -5.30
N LEU A 155 2.83 -6.29 -5.18
CA LEU A 155 3.06 -5.17 -4.28
C LEU A 155 1.90 -5.04 -3.30
N LEU A 156 2.20 -5.11 -2.01
CA LEU A 156 1.24 -4.91 -0.94
C LEU A 156 1.47 -3.56 -0.26
N LEU A 157 0.58 -2.60 -0.53
CA LEU A 157 0.65 -1.26 0.03
C LEU A 157 0.26 -1.23 1.51
N PRO A 158 0.71 -0.24 2.29
CA PRO A 158 0.30 -0.10 3.68
C PRO A 158 -1.21 0.18 3.79
N LYS A 159 -1.81 -0.14 4.95
CA LYS A 159 -3.22 0.18 5.21
C LYS A 159 -3.49 1.67 5.04
N ASN A 160 -4.70 2.04 4.64
CA ASN A 160 -5.09 3.44 4.39
C ASN A 160 -4.25 4.14 3.31
N SER A 161 -3.73 3.38 2.34
CA SER A 161 -3.14 3.92 1.12
C SER A 161 -4.22 4.27 0.09
N ALA A 162 -4.18 5.46 -0.48
CA ALA A 162 -5.00 5.85 -1.62
C ALA A 162 -4.09 6.08 -2.85
N ILE A 163 -4.22 5.24 -3.87
CA ILE A 163 -3.42 5.35 -5.10
C ILE A 163 -3.95 6.51 -5.93
N VAL A 164 -3.05 7.39 -6.36
CA VAL A 164 -3.34 8.62 -7.11
C VAL A 164 -2.92 8.47 -8.57
N GLY A 165 -1.77 7.83 -8.80
CA GLY A 165 -1.18 7.68 -10.12
C GLY A 165 -0.34 6.41 -10.18
N MET A 166 -0.21 5.86 -11.38
CA MET A 166 0.63 4.71 -11.68
C MET A 166 1.09 4.80 -13.13
N THR A 167 2.35 4.45 -13.42
CA THR A 167 2.85 4.42 -14.80
C THR A 167 2.26 3.27 -15.59
N ASN A 168 2.16 2.10 -14.95
CA ASN A 168 1.71 0.86 -15.56
C ASN A 168 0.43 0.39 -14.85
N LEU A 169 -0.54 -0.09 -15.63
CA LEU A 169 -1.75 -0.66 -15.06
C LEU A 169 -1.46 -2.06 -14.50
N PRO A 170 -1.93 -2.39 -13.29
CA PRO A 170 -1.76 -3.71 -12.71
C PRO A 170 -2.55 -4.76 -13.49
N ILE A 171 -1.99 -5.96 -13.55
CA ILE A 171 -2.63 -7.16 -14.10
C ILE A 171 -3.82 -7.55 -13.22
N ASN A 172 -3.66 -7.42 -11.90
CA ASN A 172 -4.69 -7.70 -10.92
C ASN A 172 -4.62 -6.70 -9.75
N MET A 173 -5.78 -6.41 -9.15
CA MET A 173 -5.89 -5.61 -7.94
C MET A 173 -6.85 -6.28 -6.97
N GLU A 174 -6.37 -6.51 -5.76
CA GLU A 174 -7.12 -7.15 -4.69
C GLU A 174 -7.00 -6.35 -3.39
N ILE A 175 -7.94 -6.56 -2.48
CA ILE A 175 -7.88 -5.99 -1.14
C ILE A 175 -7.73 -7.15 -0.16
N ILE A 176 -6.56 -7.25 0.47
CA ILE A 176 -6.25 -8.28 1.48
C ILE A 176 -6.03 -7.57 2.81
N ASP A 177 -6.81 -7.92 3.83
CA ASP A 177 -6.74 -7.33 5.18
C ASP A 177 -6.78 -5.78 5.20
N ASP A 178 -7.65 -5.17 4.38
CA ASP A 178 -7.77 -3.72 4.17
C ASP A 178 -6.51 -3.05 3.57
N ARG A 179 -5.69 -3.82 2.86
CA ARG A 179 -4.51 -3.34 2.11
C ARG A 179 -4.71 -3.58 0.63
N ASN A 180 -4.28 -2.63 -0.19
CA ASN A 180 -4.29 -2.79 -1.64
C ASN A 180 -3.11 -3.68 -2.04
N GLN A 181 -3.42 -4.83 -2.63
CA GLN A 181 -2.47 -5.71 -3.28
C GLN A 181 -2.57 -5.53 -4.78
N LEU A 182 -1.43 -5.30 -5.43
CA LEU A 182 -1.33 -5.08 -6.87
C LEU A 182 -0.42 -6.16 -7.45
N THR A 183 -0.82 -6.77 -8.55
CA THR A 183 0.07 -7.62 -9.35
C THR A 183 0.47 -6.85 -10.60
N LEU A 184 1.78 -6.66 -10.81
CA LEU A 184 2.34 -5.79 -11.83
C LEU A 184 3.28 -6.57 -12.74
N SER A 185 3.29 -6.24 -14.03
CA SER A 185 4.22 -6.83 -14.99
C SER A 185 5.65 -6.36 -14.78
N SER A 186 6.61 -7.04 -15.42
CA SER A 186 8.00 -6.59 -15.45
C SER A 186 8.16 -5.20 -16.09
N GLY A 187 9.27 -4.56 -15.75
CA GLY A 187 9.70 -3.24 -16.22
C GLY A 187 9.55 -2.14 -15.17
N LYS A 188 9.86 -0.93 -15.61
CA LYS A 188 9.79 0.29 -14.80
C LYS A 188 8.37 0.60 -14.37
N THR A 189 8.16 0.64 -13.07
CA THR A 189 6.89 0.93 -12.44
C THR A 189 7.07 2.04 -11.42
N GLU A 190 6.21 3.05 -11.51
CA GLU A 190 6.12 4.11 -10.51
C GLU A 190 4.66 4.21 -10.05
N ILE A 191 4.45 4.28 -8.73
CA ILE A 191 3.13 4.35 -8.11
C ILE A 191 3.12 5.48 -7.09
N ASP A 192 2.24 6.44 -7.34
CA ASP A 192 2.00 7.57 -6.47
C ASP A 192 0.79 7.29 -5.58
N TYR A 193 0.97 7.44 -4.28
CA TYR A 193 -0.08 7.20 -3.30
C TYR A 193 -0.02 8.18 -2.13
N PHE A 194 -1.19 8.39 -1.52
CA PHE A 194 -1.29 9.02 -0.21
C PHE A 194 -1.36 7.96 0.87
N TYR A 195 -0.60 8.15 1.94
CA TYR A 195 -0.65 7.29 3.13
C TYR A 195 -1.09 8.10 4.35
N SER A 196 -2.09 7.61 5.07
CA SER A 196 -2.63 8.23 6.28
C SER A 196 -2.49 7.31 7.49
N THR A 197 -1.78 7.77 8.52
CA THR A 197 -1.62 7.07 9.80
C THR A 197 -2.83 7.21 10.72
N ASN A 198 -3.82 8.03 10.36
CA ASN A 198 -4.99 8.26 11.20
C ASN A 198 -5.91 7.03 11.13
N LEU A 199 -6.02 6.28 12.24
CA LEU A 199 -7.00 5.19 12.43
C LEU A 199 -8.46 5.68 12.56
N SER A 200 -8.82 6.78 11.90
CA SER A 200 -10.15 7.39 11.99
C SER A 200 -10.84 7.31 10.63
N ASP A 201 -11.53 6.19 10.38
CA ASP A 201 -12.58 5.99 9.35
C ASP A 201 -12.22 6.31 7.87
N PRO A 202 -12.88 5.65 6.90
CA PRO A 202 -12.54 5.79 5.48
C PRO A 202 -12.73 7.23 5.00
N ILE A 203 -11.72 7.71 4.27
CA ILE A 203 -11.73 8.98 3.55
C ILE A 203 -12.89 8.98 2.56
N THR A 204 -13.94 9.72 2.89
CA THR A 204 -14.88 10.23 1.88
C THR A 204 -14.17 11.41 1.24
N ASN A 205 -13.73 11.27 0.00
CA ASN A 205 -13.18 12.36 -0.78
C ASN A 205 -14.18 13.53 -0.76
N THR A 206 -13.79 14.64 -0.14
CA THR A 206 -14.36 15.96 -0.46
C THR A 206 -13.20 16.82 -0.87
N GLU A 207 -13.03 16.94 -2.18
CA GLU A 207 -12.23 17.99 -2.80
C GLU A 207 -12.74 19.34 -2.27
N SER A 208 -11.98 19.93 -1.35
CA SER A 208 -12.13 21.34 -0.96
C SER A 208 -11.19 22.16 -1.83
N GLU A 209 -11.47 22.21 -3.12
CA GLU A 209 -11.02 23.32 -3.95
C GLU A 209 -12.07 24.43 -3.91
N SER A 210 -11.75 25.46 -3.13
CA SER A 210 -11.98 26.88 -3.41
C SER A 210 -13.17 27.23 -4.33
N ASN A 211 -14.34 27.50 -3.73
CA ASN A 211 -15.44 28.20 -4.40
C ASN A 211 -15.93 29.40 -3.58
N ASN A 212 -15.19 30.51 -3.68
CA ASN A 212 -15.62 31.87 -3.33
C ASN A 212 -16.77 32.42 -4.23
N ILE A 213 -17.55 31.54 -4.87
CA ILE A 213 -18.57 31.91 -5.88
C ILE A 213 -19.99 31.85 -5.29
N LEU A 214 -20.19 31.31 -4.08
CA LEU A 214 -21.52 31.20 -3.46
C LEU A 214 -21.96 32.46 -2.66
N TYR A 215 -21.04 33.34 -2.26
CA TYR A 215 -21.39 34.54 -1.48
C TYR A 215 -21.93 35.72 -2.31
N VAL A 216 -21.85 35.65 -3.65
CA VAL A 216 -22.39 36.71 -4.52
C VAL A 216 -23.89 36.49 -4.83
N ILE A 217 -24.44 35.28 -4.63
CA ILE A 217 -25.84 34.98 -4.98
C ILE A 217 -26.80 35.13 -3.78
N ILE A 218 -26.29 35.05 -2.54
CA ILE A 218 -27.12 35.13 -1.31
C ILE A 218 -27.27 36.58 -0.77
N GLY A 219 -26.53 37.55 -1.32
CA GLY A 219 -26.68 38.98 -1.01
C GLY A 219 -27.79 39.72 -1.79
N GLY A 220 -28.34 39.12 -2.86
CA GLY A 220 -29.24 39.82 -3.80
C GLY A 220 -30.74 39.56 -3.66
N VAL A 221 -31.17 38.57 -2.87
CA VAL A 221 -32.59 38.11 -2.86
C VAL A 221 -33.39 38.63 -1.65
N ILE A 222 -32.74 39.23 -0.65
CA ILE A 222 -33.43 39.68 0.59
C ILE A 222 -34.15 41.05 0.40
N ILE A 223 -33.89 41.81 -0.66
CA ILE A 223 -34.54 43.12 -0.89
C ILE A 223 -35.89 43.02 -1.63
N PHE A 224 -36.15 41.96 -2.42
CA PHE A 224 -37.41 41.83 -3.18
C PHE A 224 -38.57 41.20 -2.39
N ILE A 225 -38.30 40.45 -1.32
CA ILE A 225 -39.35 39.81 -0.51
C ILE A 225 -40.02 40.81 0.45
N ILE A 226 -39.32 41.86 0.89
CA ILE A 226 -39.86 42.87 1.83
C ILE A 226 -40.81 43.87 1.13
N ILE A 227 -40.59 44.21 -0.15
CA ILE A 227 -41.51 45.08 -0.92
C ILE A 227 -42.73 44.30 -1.44
N GLY A 228 -42.59 43.02 -1.78
CA GLY A 228 -43.71 42.19 -2.29
C GLY A 228 -44.74 41.80 -1.23
N PHE A 229 -44.33 41.59 0.03
CA PHE A 229 -45.24 41.20 1.11
C PHE A 229 -46.06 42.37 1.68
N GLY A 230 -45.60 43.61 1.52
CA GLY A 230 -46.31 44.81 1.99
C GLY A 230 -47.59 45.14 1.22
N ILE A 231 -47.73 44.67 -0.02
CA ILE A 231 -48.88 44.98 -0.89
C ILE A 231 -49.99 43.91 -0.82
N ILE A 232 -49.67 42.68 -0.39
CA ILE A 232 -50.62 41.53 -0.36
C ILE A 232 -51.32 41.36 1.01
N ILE A 233 -51.09 42.25 1.98
CA ILE A 233 -51.75 42.22 3.30
C ILE A 233 -52.96 43.17 3.42
N HIS A 234 -53.37 43.89 2.37
CA HIS A 234 -54.53 44.79 2.47
C HIS A 234 -55.88 44.20 2.02
N ASN A 235 -55.96 43.00 1.42
CA ASN A 235 -57.26 42.51 0.94
C ASN A 235 -57.58 41.08 1.39
N LYS A 236 -58.69 41.01 2.13
CA LYS A 236 -59.49 39.84 2.51
C LYS A 236 -59.06 39.07 3.76
N GLN A 237 -59.47 39.65 4.89
CA GLN A 237 -60.17 38.90 5.91
C GLN A 237 -61.33 38.09 5.28
N LYS A 238 -61.39 36.79 5.55
CA LYS A 238 -62.57 36.07 6.10
C LYS A 238 -62.34 34.56 6.07
N ASN A 239 -62.38 33.98 7.29
CA ASN A 239 -62.57 32.58 7.66
C ASN A 239 -61.55 31.53 7.20
N LEU A 240 -60.86 30.91 8.18
CA LEU A 240 -60.78 29.45 8.37
C LEU A 240 -60.01 29.14 9.68
N LYS A 241 -60.72 28.60 10.67
CA LYS A 241 -60.15 27.91 11.83
C LYS A 241 -59.86 26.46 11.41
N LEU A 242 -58.59 26.03 11.41
CA LEU A 242 -58.14 24.68 11.80
C LEU A 242 -56.59 24.63 11.73
N ILE A 243 -55.97 23.80 12.58
CA ILE A 243 -54.55 23.45 12.65
C ILE A 243 -53.71 24.34 13.60
N GLN A 244 -54.07 24.30 14.88
CA GLN A 244 -53.17 24.60 16.00
C GLN A 244 -52.67 23.30 16.64
N ASN A 245 -51.92 22.45 15.91
CA ASN A 245 -51.40 21.21 16.54
C ASN A 245 -50.02 20.75 16.03
N ILE A 246 -49.16 21.68 15.60
CA ILE A 246 -47.76 21.37 15.23
C ILE A 246 -46.74 22.10 16.11
N GLN A 247 -47.15 23.12 16.86
CA GLN A 247 -46.23 23.91 17.73
C GLN A 247 -46.12 23.39 19.17
N THR A 248 -46.79 22.30 19.53
CA THR A 248 -46.82 21.75 20.90
C THR A 248 -45.84 20.61 21.16
N ILE A 249 -45.14 20.07 20.15
CA ILE A 249 -44.24 18.91 20.34
C ILE A 249 -42.81 19.31 20.71
N GLN A 250 -42.30 20.45 20.25
CA GLN A 250 -40.90 20.84 20.50
C GLN A 250 -40.68 21.63 21.80
N LYS A 251 -41.71 22.28 22.36
CA LYS A 251 -41.55 23.13 23.55
C LYS A 251 -41.58 22.36 24.87
N ASN A 252 -42.22 21.19 24.90
CA ASN A 252 -42.38 20.39 26.12
C ASN A 252 -41.16 19.50 26.42
N ASN A 253 -40.34 19.19 25.40
CA ASN A 253 -39.27 18.19 25.54
C ASN A 253 -37.96 18.78 26.07
N VAL A 254 -37.73 20.09 25.89
CA VAL A 254 -36.50 20.75 26.38
C VAL A 254 -36.57 20.97 27.90
N THR A 255 -37.76 21.19 28.45
CA THR A 255 -37.99 21.39 29.89
C THR A 255 -37.70 20.13 30.72
N ASP A 256 -37.90 18.93 30.16
CA ASP A 256 -37.71 17.67 30.89
C ASP A 256 -36.24 17.30 31.07
N ILE A 257 -35.39 17.61 30.08
CA ILE A 257 -33.93 17.37 30.14
C ILE A 257 -33.28 18.26 31.21
N GLU A 258 -33.66 19.54 31.25
CA GLU A 258 -33.12 20.50 32.23
C GLU A 258 -33.57 20.18 33.66
N MET A 259 -34.76 19.58 33.84
CA MET A 259 -35.20 19.07 35.14
C MET A 259 -34.37 17.87 35.61
N ILE A 260 -34.01 16.93 34.71
CA ILE A 260 -33.15 15.78 35.03
C ILE A 260 -31.75 16.25 35.47
N PHE A 261 -31.15 17.22 34.77
CA PHE A 261 -29.84 17.75 35.13
C PHE A 261 -29.85 18.65 36.37
N LYS A 262 -30.98 19.29 36.71
CA LYS A 262 -31.14 20.07 37.96
C LYS A 262 -31.34 19.18 39.19
N LEU A 263 -31.99 18.03 39.05
CA LEU A 263 -32.30 17.12 40.17
C LEU A 263 -31.08 16.30 40.62
N LYS A 264 -30.10 16.07 39.74
CA LYS A 264 -28.90 15.26 40.03
C LYS A 264 -27.63 15.92 39.43
N PRO A 265 -27.02 16.88 40.14
CA PRO A 265 -25.81 17.57 39.67
C PRO A 265 -24.53 16.71 39.72
N ASP A 266 -24.56 15.54 40.37
CA ASP A 266 -23.40 14.65 40.60
C ASP A 266 -23.12 13.68 39.42
N LEU A 267 -23.66 13.96 38.24
CA LEU A 267 -23.46 13.14 37.05
C LEU A 267 -22.14 13.51 36.35
N ARG A 268 -21.34 12.50 35.99
CA ARG A 268 -20.12 12.70 35.19
C ARG A 268 -20.45 13.30 33.83
N GLU A 269 -19.51 14.03 33.26
CA GLU A 269 -19.69 14.66 31.93
C GLU A 269 -20.00 13.61 30.85
N ASP A 270 -19.24 12.50 30.84
CA ASP A 270 -19.47 11.35 29.95
C ASP A 270 -20.90 10.75 30.09
N ASP A 271 -21.44 10.75 31.31
CA ASP A 271 -22.76 10.19 31.62
C ASP A 271 -23.89 11.13 31.20
N LYS A 272 -23.67 12.45 31.23
CA LYS A 272 -24.64 13.45 30.73
C LYS A 272 -24.83 13.33 29.22
N GLU A 273 -23.76 13.06 28.48
CA GLU A 273 -23.83 12.87 27.04
C GLU A 273 -24.62 11.61 26.67
N LEU A 274 -24.46 10.52 27.43
CA LEU A 274 -25.26 9.30 27.29
C LEU A 274 -26.75 9.60 27.48
N VAL A 275 -27.12 10.30 28.56
CA VAL A 275 -28.52 10.66 28.84
C VAL A 275 -29.09 11.57 27.75
N LYS A 276 -28.32 12.57 27.30
CA LYS A 276 -28.71 13.47 26.20
C LYS A 276 -28.95 12.68 24.91
N PHE A 277 -28.12 11.69 24.63
CA PHE A 277 -28.28 10.84 23.45
C PHE A 277 -29.53 9.95 23.54
N ILE A 278 -29.75 9.27 24.67
CA ILE A 278 -30.94 8.42 24.86
C ILE A 278 -32.22 9.27 24.75
N PHE A 279 -32.19 10.51 25.26
CA PHE A 279 -33.31 11.43 25.14
C PHE A 279 -33.58 11.83 23.69
N ASN A 280 -32.54 12.21 22.94
CA ASN A 280 -32.67 12.58 21.52
C ASN A 280 -33.13 11.42 20.63
N SER A 281 -32.87 10.18 21.03
CA SER A 281 -33.35 8.97 20.35
C SER A 281 -34.81 8.60 20.67
N GLY A 282 -35.54 9.45 21.40
CA GLY A 282 -36.95 9.23 21.76
C GLY A 282 -37.15 8.68 23.17
N GLY A 283 -36.11 8.70 24.01
CA GLY A 283 -36.15 8.23 25.40
C GLY A 283 -35.83 6.75 25.59
N GLU A 284 -35.51 6.03 24.51
CA GLU A 284 -35.07 4.64 24.53
C GLU A 284 -33.89 4.45 23.56
N ALA A 285 -32.92 3.61 23.91
CA ALA A 285 -31.77 3.28 23.06
C ALA A 285 -31.25 1.87 23.36
N LEU A 286 -30.73 1.17 22.36
CA LEU A 286 -30.06 -0.11 22.60
C LEU A 286 -28.64 0.12 23.13
N GLU A 287 -28.17 -0.76 24.01
CA GLU A 287 -26.77 -0.73 24.47
C GLU A 287 -25.79 -0.81 23.29
N SER A 288 -26.13 -1.59 22.26
CA SER A 288 -25.34 -1.72 21.03
C SER A 288 -25.25 -0.42 20.24
N GLU A 289 -26.30 0.41 20.26
CA GLU A 289 -26.32 1.74 19.63
C GLU A 289 -25.48 2.74 20.42
N LEU A 290 -25.58 2.73 21.75
CA LEU A 290 -24.72 3.52 22.63
C LEU A 290 -23.25 3.16 22.40
N ARG A 291 -22.95 1.87 22.29
CA ARG A 291 -21.59 1.37 22.03
C ARG A 291 -21.03 1.91 20.71
N LYS A 292 -21.83 1.87 19.64
CA LYS A 292 -21.45 2.39 18.33
C LYS A 292 -21.25 3.90 18.34
N LYS A 293 -22.14 4.64 19.02
CA LYS A 293 -22.08 6.11 19.03
C LYS A 293 -20.91 6.67 19.83
N PHE A 294 -20.58 6.05 20.97
CA PHE A 294 -19.53 6.54 21.88
C PHE A 294 -18.20 5.79 21.72
N LEU A 295 -18.12 4.86 20.77
CA LEU A 295 -16.95 4.00 20.47
C LEU A 295 -16.35 3.32 21.73
N GLN A 296 -17.20 3.00 22.70
CA GLN A 296 -16.77 2.40 23.96
C GLN A 296 -16.76 0.86 23.88
N PRO A 297 -15.83 0.16 24.55
CA PRO A 297 -15.91 -1.29 24.72
C PRO A 297 -17.19 -1.72 25.47
N ARG A 298 -17.65 -2.95 25.24
CA ARG A 298 -18.89 -3.50 25.84
C ARG A 298 -18.90 -3.42 27.37
N THR A 299 -17.79 -3.78 28.02
CA THR A 299 -17.67 -3.76 29.49
C THR A 299 -17.69 -2.33 30.05
N THR A 300 -17.08 -1.37 29.34
CA THR A 300 -17.08 0.05 29.72
C THR A 300 -18.47 0.67 29.58
N MET A 301 -19.15 0.43 28.45
CA MET A 301 -20.52 0.90 28.23
C MET A 301 -21.49 0.28 29.25
N TRP A 302 -21.38 -1.03 29.51
CA TRP A 302 -22.20 -1.70 30.52
C TRP A 302 -22.00 -1.11 31.92
N ARG A 303 -20.78 -0.73 32.30
CA ARG A 303 -20.50 -0.06 33.58
C ARG A 303 -21.16 1.32 33.65
N ALA A 304 -21.12 2.09 32.57
CA ALA A 304 -21.77 3.41 32.50
C ALA A 304 -23.30 3.30 32.59
N VAL A 305 -23.89 2.37 31.83
CA VAL A 305 -25.33 2.08 31.87
C VAL A 305 -25.74 1.57 33.26
N LYS A 306 -25.00 0.64 33.87
CA LYS A 306 -25.31 0.19 35.25
C LYS A 306 -25.15 1.26 36.31
N ARG A 307 -24.24 2.22 36.11
CA ARG A 307 -24.11 3.38 36.99
C ARG A 307 -25.32 4.31 36.88
N LEU A 308 -25.77 4.60 35.66
CA LEU A 308 -26.96 5.41 35.40
C LEU A 308 -28.25 4.77 35.94
N GLU A 309 -28.35 3.43 35.89
CA GLU A 309 -29.45 2.68 36.51
C GLU A 309 -29.43 2.82 38.04
N ARG A 310 -28.25 2.72 38.67
CA ARG A 310 -28.09 2.93 40.12
C ARG A 310 -28.45 4.34 40.56
N GLU A 311 -28.16 5.34 39.73
CA GLU A 311 -28.55 6.74 39.98
C GLU A 311 -30.04 7.01 39.70
N GLY A 312 -30.78 6.01 39.21
CA GLY A 312 -32.22 6.09 38.97
C GLY A 312 -32.60 6.91 37.73
N VAL A 313 -31.65 7.15 36.82
CA VAL A 313 -31.87 7.96 35.60
C VAL A 313 -32.44 7.11 34.46
N ILE A 314 -32.06 5.83 34.41
CA ILE A 314 -32.46 4.90 33.34
C ILE A 314 -32.93 3.55 33.91
N ASP A 315 -33.73 2.85 33.13
CA ASP A 315 -34.18 1.48 33.35
C ASP A 315 -33.67 0.57 32.23
N ILE A 316 -33.25 -0.66 32.58
CA ILE A 316 -32.71 -1.63 31.63
C ILE A 316 -33.71 -2.79 31.47
N GLU A 317 -34.18 -3.00 30.24
CA GLU A 317 -35.04 -4.13 29.87
C GLU A 317 -34.30 -5.05 28.89
N LYS A 318 -34.53 -6.37 28.96
CA LYS A 318 -34.01 -7.31 27.96
C LYS A 318 -35.01 -7.45 26.81
N LYS A 319 -34.61 -7.05 25.61
CA LYS A 319 -35.40 -7.19 24.38
C LYS A 319 -34.54 -7.86 23.31
N ASP A 320 -35.01 -8.97 22.76
CA ASP A 320 -34.37 -9.69 21.64
C ASP A 320 -32.87 -9.98 21.85
N LEU A 321 -32.52 -10.55 23.01
CA LEU A 321 -31.14 -10.86 23.44
C LEU A 321 -30.21 -9.64 23.64
N GLN A 322 -30.75 -8.43 23.56
CA GLN A 322 -30.03 -7.18 23.76
C GLN A 322 -30.62 -6.39 24.94
N ASN A 323 -29.80 -5.52 25.52
CA ASN A 323 -30.22 -4.64 26.60
C ASN A 323 -30.78 -3.34 26.00
N LEU A 324 -32.06 -3.09 26.23
CA LEU A 324 -32.76 -1.85 25.89
C LEU A 324 -32.72 -0.92 27.11
N VAL A 325 -32.20 0.28 26.90
CA VAL A 325 -32.05 1.31 27.92
C VAL A 325 -33.15 2.35 27.73
N LYS A 326 -33.94 2.63 28.77
CA LYS A 326 -35.04 3.62 28.74
C LYS A 326 -34.81 4.70 29.78
N ILE A 327 -35.12 5.96 29.46
CA ILE A 327 -35.12 7.03 30.45
C ILE A 327 -36.35 6.88 31.35
N ARG A 328 -36.11 6.92 32.66
CA ARG A 328 -37.20 6.85 33.64
C ARG A 328 -37.97 8.18 33.66
N LYS A 329 -39.25 8.15 33.26
CA LYS A 329 -40.11 9.35 33.17
C LYS A 329 -40.69 9.84 34.51
N ASN A 330 -40.61 9.03 35.57
CA ASN A 330 -41.10 9.39 36.90
C ASN A 330 -39.92 9.51 37.86
N MET A 331 -39.35 10.72 37.96
CA MET A 331 -38.49 11.07 39.08
C MET A 331 -39.38 11.48 40.25
N GLU A 332 -39.87 10.50 41.01
CA GLU A 332 -40.56 10.80 42.27
C GLU A 332 -39.55 11.34 43.29
N LYS A 333 -39.87 12.50 43.85
CA LYS A 333 -39.24 13.09 45.03
C LYS A 333 -39.10 12.02 46.11
N GLN A 334 -37.88 11.76 46.54
CA GLN A 334 -37.64 11.23 47.87
C GLN A 334 -37.02 12.37 48.69
N GLU A 335 -37.84 12.88 49.62
CA GLU A 335 -37.45 13.78 50.72
C GLU A 335 -36.46 13.11 51.67
#